data_AF-A0A928BCK8-F1
#
_entry.id   AF-A0A928BCK8-F1
#
_cell.length_a   1.000
_cell.length_b   1.000
_cell.length_c   1.000
_cell.angle_alpha   90.00
_cell.angle_beta   90.00
_cell.angle_gamma   90.00
#
_symmetry.space_group_name_H-M   'P 1'
#
loop_
_entity.id
_entity.type
_entity.pdbx_description
1 polymer ?
#
loop_
_entity_poly.entity_id
_entity_poly.type
_entity_poly.pdbx_seq_one_letter_code
_entity_poly.pdbx_strand_id
1 'polypeptide(L)'
;MKRFISIIVFVVISVFVASAQNDTIKVLAIGNSFSEDAVEEHLSGLLRAEGLTVIIGNMYIGGCSIERHVKNLRGDIADYRYRKIDPEGNMQEINGYTLEKALADEDWDYVSVQQSSPLSGQPESYVLLPELVGFVRARIPEDAVMMFHQTWAYSEDSSHKAYVNYDRDQMKMYNAIVETVAAEVPKVGIGLVIPSGTAIQNARTSHLGTDLTRDGYHLSRPHGRYIASCTWLEAVFGINPVGNAYCPEGMTLKECRTAQKAAHKAVRKPTKISRIR
;
A
#
# COMPACT_ATOMS: atom_id res chain seq x y z
N MET A 1 -74.24 -28.66 -11.63
CA MET A 1 -73.72 -27.50 -10.87
C MET A 1 -72.24 -27.75 -10.58
N LYS A 2 -71.34 -27.02 -11.26
CA LYS A 2 -69.89 -27.21 -11.15
C LYS A 2 -69.37 -26.49 -9.89
N ARG A 3 -68.68 -27.22 -9.01
CA ARG A 3 -68.01 -26.70 -7.82
C ARG A 3 -66.68 -26.05 -8.24
N PHE A 4 -66.49 -24.78 -7.94
CA PHE A 4 -65.20 -24.11 -8.04
C PHE A 4 -64.43 -24.32 -6.73
N ILE A 5 -63.24 -24.92 -6.82
CA ILE A 5 -62.28 -25.01 -5.72
C ILE A 5 -61.28 -23.88 -5.94
N SER A 6 -61.31 -22.85 -5.07
CA SER A 6 -60.26 -21.84 -5.03
C SER A 6 -59.05 -22.41 -4.30
N ILE A 7 -57.96 -22.61 -5.03
CA ILE A 7 -56.64 -22.92 -4.46
C ILE A 7 -55.94 -21.59 -4.19
N ILE A 8 -55.79 -21.25 -2.91
CA ILE A 8 -54.96 -20.13 -2.47
C ILE A 8 -53.51 -20.63 -2.43
N VAL A 9 -52.67 -20.11 -3.31
CA VAL A 9 -51.23 -20.36 -3.31
C VAL A 9 -50.58 -19.34 -2.38
N PHE A 10 -50.09 -19.80 -1.22
CA PHE A 10 -49.20 -19.00 -0.37
C PHE A 10 -47.81 -19.00 -1.00
N VAL A 11 -47.41 -17.87 -1.58
CA VAL A 11 -46.02 -17.64 -1.99
C VAL A 11 -45.27 -17.18 -0.75
N VAL A 12 -44.51 -18.10 -0.14
CA VAL A 12 -43.53 -17.76 0.90
C VAL A 12 -42.31 -17.19 0.19
N ILE A 13 -42.19 -15.86 0.18
CA ILE A 13 -40.96 -15.18 -0.24
C ILE A 13 -40.00 -15.26 0.94
N SER A 14 -39.13 -16.28 0.93
CA SER A 14 -37.99 -16.34 1.86
C SER A 14 -36.96 -15.29 1.45
N VAL A 15 -36.97 -14.15 2.12
CA VAL A 15 -35.89 -13.17 2.05
C VAL A 15 -34.72 -13.75 2.83
N PHE A 16 -33.75 -14.36 2.14
CA PHE A 16 -32.43 -14.60 2.71
C PHE A 16 -31.75 -13.24 2.85
N VAL A 17 -31.82 -12.64 4.04
CA VAL A 17 -30.85 -11.63 4.45
C VAL A 17 -29.57 -12.40 4.77
N ALA A 18 -28.67 -12.49 3.79
CA ALA A 18 -27.30 -12.87 4.08
C ALA A 18 -26.77 -11.80 5.05
N SER A 19 -26.52 -12.16 6.31
CA SER A 19 -25.68 -11.35 7.17
C SER A 19 -24.29 -11.38 6.55
N ALA A 20 -23.93 -10.32 5.84
CA ALA A 20 -22.54 -10.08 5.49
C ALA A 20 -21.81 -9.92 6.83
N GLN A 21 -21.13 -10.98 7.25
CA GLN A 21 -20.13 -10.88 8.29
C GLN A 21 -19.00 -10.07 7.65
N ASN A 22 -19.09 -8.75 7.79
CA ASN A 22 -18.05 -7.83 7.33
C ASN A 22 -16.84 -8.03 8.23
N ASP A 23 -16.05 -9.06 7.96
CA ASP A 23 -14.76 -9.23 8.61
C ASP A 23 -13.91 -8.01 8.24
N THR A 24 -13.52 -7.24 9.26
CA THR A 24 -12.70 -6.04 9.10
C THR A 24 -11.31 -6.46 8.65
N ILE A 25 -10.89 -5.96 7.48
CA ILE A 25 -9.57 -6.23 6.92
C ILE A 25 -8.52 -5.50 7.76
N LYS A 26 -7.41 -6.16 8.09
CA LYS A 26 -6.34 -5.61 8.94
C LYS A 26 -5.03 -5.56 8.17
N VAL A 27 -4.49 -4.36 7.99
CA VAL A 27 -3.26 -4.13 7.22
C VAL A 27 -2.21 -3.45 8.10
N LEU A 28 -1.00 -4.01 8.18
CA LEU A 28 0.14 -3.39 8.84
C LEU A 28 1.23 -3.03 7.83
N ALA A 29 1.64 -1.77 7.80
CA ALA A 29 2.83 -1.33 7.08
C ALA A 29 4.01 -1.14 8.04
N ILE A 30 5.12 -1.83 7.79
CA ILE A 30 6.39 -1.63 8.50
C ILE A 30 7.30 -0.80 7.62
N GLY A 31 7.45 0.48 7.95
CA GLY A 31 8.15 1.41 7.08
C GLY A 31 8.49 2.75 7.71
N ASN A 32 8.08 3.81 7.02
CA ASN A 32 8.53 5.18 7.24
C ASN A 32 7.56 6.17 6.56
N SER A 33 8.03 7.36 6.20
CA SER A 33 7.23 8.37 5.52
C SER A 33 6.68 7.94 4.14
N PHE A 34 7.27 6.92 3.51
CA PHE A 34 6.78 6.38 2.24
C PHE A 34 5.62 5.40 2.44
N SER A 35 5.58 4.65 3.55
CA SER A 35 4.37 3.87 3.88
C SER A 35 3.24 4.83 4.30
N GLU A 36 3.55 5.88 5.06
CA GLU A 36 2.60 6.96 5.36
C GLU A 36 1.94 7.49 4.08
N ASP A 37 2.75 7.87 3.09
CA ASP A 37 2.25 8.41 1.82
C ASP A 37 1.33 7.46 1.05
N ALA A 38 1.41 6.14 1.31
CA ALA A 38 0.63 5.14 0.59
C ALA A 38 -0.65 4.71 1.32
N VAL A 39 -0.63 4.59 2.65
CA VAL A 39 -1.72 3.92 3.39
C VAL A 39 -2.52 4.85 4.31
N GLU A 40 -1.96 5.98 4.74
CA GLU A 40 -2.56 6.74 5.84
C GLU A 40 -3.72 7.66 5.43
N GLU A 41 -3.81 8.10 4.17
CA GLU A 41 -4.75 9.17 3.79
C GLU A 41 -5.95 8.69 2.96
N HIS A 42 -5.72 7.86 1.94
CA HIS A 42 -6.74 7.56 0.94
C HIS A 42 -7.18 6.09 0.88
N LEU A 43 -6.38 5.17 1.41
CA LEU A 43 -6.65 3.73 1.28
C LEU A 43 -7.96 3.32 1.96
N SER A 44 -8.24 3.84 3.16
CA SER A 44 -9.49 3.59 3.87
C SER A 44 -10.71 4.12 3.11
N GLY A 45 -10.63 5.32 2.54
CA GLY A 45 -11.69 5.90 1.71
C GLY A 45 -11.97 5.09 0.45
N LEU A 46 -10.92 4.60 -0.21
CA LEU A 46 -11.03 3.71 -1.37
C LEU A 46 -11.75 2.40 -1.02
N LEU A 47 -11.37 1.76 0.09
CA LEU A 47 -11.99 0.50 0.55
C LEU A 47 -13.45 0.69 0.99
N ARG A 48 -13.76 1.78 1.69
CA ARG A 48 -15.14 2.10 2.08
C ARG A 48 -16.06 2.34 0.89
N ALA A 49 -15.55 2.92 -0.20
CA ALA A 49 -16.31 3.08 -1.42
C ALA A 49 -16.70 1.73 -2.08
N GLU A 50 -16.04 0.64 -1.70
CA GLU A 50 -16.35 -0.74 -2.10
C GLU A 50 -17.13 -1.50 -1.02
N GLY A 51 -17.58 -0.82 0.04
CA GLY A 51 -18.31 -1.42 1.16
C GLY A 51 -17.46 -2.22 2.15
N LEU A 52 -16.13 -2.08 2.08
CA LEU A 52 -15.19 -2.80 2.95
C LEU A 52 -14.78 -1.96 4.16
N THR A 53 -14.65 -2.65 5.29
CA THR A 53 -14.13 -2.09 6.53
C THR A 53 -12.66 -2.47 6.69
N VAL A 54 -11.82 -1.53 7.12
CA VAL A 54 -10.37 -1.75 7.27
C VAL A 54 -9.82 -1.11 8.53
N ILE A 55 -8.87 -1.78 9.17
CA ILE A 55 -7.93 -1.24 10.15
C ILE A 55 -6.56 -1.15 9.49
N ILE A 56 -5.91 0.02 9.59
CA ILE A 56 -4.59 0.24 9.01
C ILE A 56 -3.61 0.63 10.11
N GLY A 57 -2.60 -0.20 10.35
CA GLY A 57 -1.43 0.14 11.16
C GLY A 57 -0.26 0.61 10.28
N ASN A 58 0.48 1.62 10.73
CA ASN A 58 1.76 2.02 10.16
C ASN A 58 2.82 2.16 11.25
N MET A 59 3.85 1.32 11.18
CA MET A 59 5.03 1.38 12.04
C MET A 59 6.01 2.38 11.45
N TYR A 60 5.89 3.63 11.92
CA TYR A 60 6.62 4.76 11.37
C TYR A 60 7.92 5.03 12.14
N ILE A 61 9.03 5.10 11.40
CA ILE A 61 10.26 5.79 11.79
C ILE A 61 10.76 6.60 10.59
N GLY A 62 11.13 7.87 10.79
CA GLY A 62 11.61 8.72 9.69
C GLY A 62 12.85 8.14 9.00
N GLY A 63 12.77 7.91 7.69
CA GLY A 63 13.86 7.33 6.88
C GLY A 63 14.28 5.91 7.28
N CYS A 64 13.42 5.14 7.96
CA CYS A 64 13.77 3.80 8.44
C CYS A 64 14.20 2.88 7.29
N SER A 65 15.37 2.26 7.42
CA SER A 65 15.90 1.22 6.54
C SER A 65 15.60 -0.17 7.10
N ILE A 66 15.73 -1.20 6.26
CA ILE A 66 15.68 -2.60 6.70
C ILE A 66 16.67 -2.85 7.83
N GLU A 67 17.90 -2.31 7.72
CA GLU A 67 18.91 -2.42 8.77
C GLU A 67 18.44 -1.83 10.12
N ARG A 68 17.79 -0.65 10.11
CA ARG A 68 17.26 -0.05 11.33
C ARG A 68 16.09 -0.86 11.91
N HIS A 69 15.22 -1.40 11.06
CA HIS A 69 14.17 -2.32 11.52
C HIS A 69 14.76 -3.56 12.20
N VAL A 70 15.81 -4.15 11.61
CA VAL A 70 16.52 -5.31 12.18
C VAL A 70 17.25 -4.96 13.47
N LYS A 71 17.88 -3.78 13.56
CA LYS A 71 18.44 -3.30 14.83
C LYS A 71 17.37 -3.23 15.91
N ASN A 72 16.19 -2.68 15.59
CA ASN A 72 15.12 -2.52 16.55
C ASN A 72 14.52 -3.87 16.98
N LEU A 73 14.34 -4.83 16.07
CA LEU A 73 13.81 -6.15 16.45
C LEU A 73 14.80 -6.96 17.29
N ARG A 74 16.11 -6.86 17.04
CA ARG A 74 17.15 -7.56 17.83
C ARG A 74 17.19 -7.10 19.29
N GLY A 75 16.85 -5.84 19.54
CA GLY A 75 16.89 -5.22 20.87
C GLY A 75 15.53 -4.92 21.48
N ASP A 76 14.43 -5.38 20.85
CA ASP A 76 13.04 -4.98 21.18
C ASP A 76 12.91 -3.46 21.44
N ILE A 77 13.51 -2.66 20.56
CA ILE A 77 13.65 -1.21 20.77
C ILE A 77 12.33 -0.51 20.47
N ALA A 78 11.82 0.20 21.49
CA ALA A 78 10.62 1.02 21.46
C ALA A 78 10.85 2.39 20.79
N ASP A 79 11.12 2.39 19.48
CA ASP A 79 11.51 3.60 18.71
C ASP A 79 10.44 4.02 17.68
N TYR A 80 9.40 3.20 17.49
CA TYR A 80 8.37 3.45 16.48
C TYR A 80 7.33 4.44 16.99
N ARG A 81 6.81 5.23 16.06
CA ARG A 81 5.48 5.84 16.19
C ARG A 81 4.50 4.89 15.54
N TYR A 82 3.70 4.22 16.36
CA TYR A 82 2.65 3.34 15.86
C TYR A 82 1.41 4.17 15.56
N ARG A 83 1.06 4.26 14.28
CA ARG A 83 -0.11 5.01 13.80
C ARG A 83 -1.18 4.02 13.37
N LYS A 84 -2.37 4.10 13.97
CA LYS A 84 -3.48 3.19 13.68
C LYS A 84 -4.69 3.99 13.23
N ILE A 85 -5.27 3.60 12.10
CA ILE A 85 -6.51 4.13 11.55
C ILE A 85 -7.61 3.12 11.84
N ASP A 86 -8.64 3.55 12.56
CA ASP A 86 -9.79 2.73 12.90
C ASP A 86 -10.78 2.59 11.71
N PRO A 87 -11.78 1.69 11.81
CA PRO A 87 -12.82 1.53 10.81
C PRO A 87 -13.53 2.82 10.39
N GLU A 88 -13.67 3.78 11.30
CA GLU A 88 -14.30 5.09 11.09
C GLU A 88 -13.37 6.10 10.40
N GLY A 89 -12.05 5.86 10.44
CA GLY A 89 -11.01 6.63 9.76
C GLY A 89 -10.27 7.58 10.67
N ASN A 90 -10.45 7.46 11.97
CA ASN A 90 -9.73 8.26 12.95
C ASN A 90 -8.33 7.67 13.14
N MET A 91 -7.33 8.55 13.12
CA MET A 91 -5.95 8.17 13.37
C MET A 91 -5.59 8.35 14.84
N GLN A 92 -4.97 7.33 15.42
CA GLN A 92 -4.30 7.39 16.71
C GLN A 92 -2.80 7.18 16.52
N GLU A 93 -1.96 7.90 17.26
CA GLU A 93 -0.50 7.73 17.25
C GLU A 93 -0.01 7.40 18.67
N ILE A 94 0.77 6.34 18.80
CA ILE A 94 1.42 5.92 20.04
C ILE A 94 2.93 5.95 19.82
N ASN A 95 3.62 6.81 20.57
CA ASN A 95 5.08 6.91 20.54
C ASN A 95 5.73 5.84 21.45
N GLY A 96 6.95 5.44 21.12
CA GLY A 96 7.70 4.49 21.94
C GLY A 96 7.13 3.08 21.84
N TYR A 97 6.78 2.64 20.62
CA TYR A 97 6.21 1.32 20.37
C TYR A 97 7.26 0.37 19.79
N THR A 98 7.11 -0.93 20.03
CA THR A 98 8.02 -1.97 19.50
C THR A 98 7.37 -2.72 18.34
N LEU A 99 8.17 -3.39 17.50
CA LEU A 99 7.63 -4.29 16.48
C LEU A 99 6.87 -5.47 17.10
N GLU A 100 7.35 -6.01 18.22
CA GLU A 100 6.69 -7.12 18.92
C GLU A 100 5.24 -6.77 19.26
N LYS A 101 5.03 -5.60 19.87
CA LYS A 101 3.69 -5.14 20.26
C LYS A 101 2.80 -4.91 19.05
N ALA A 102 3.32 -4.32 17.97
CA ALA A 102 2.53 -4.03 16.78
C ALA A 102 2.09 -5.29 16.05
N LEU A 103 2.95 -6.32 16.00
CA LEU A 103 2.61 -7.61 15.38
C LEU A 103 1.55 -8.37 16.20
N ALA A 104 1.51 -8.17 17.52
CA ALA A 104 0.51 -8.75 18.41
C ALA A 104 -0.76 -7.90 18.59
N ASP A 105 -0.83 -6.71 18.00
CA ASP A 105 -1.93 -5.75 18.20
C ASP A 105 -3.22 -6.18 17.49
N GLU A 106 -3.10 -6.87 16.37
CA GLU A 106 -4.21 -7.42 15.59
C GLU A 106 -3.80 -8.76 14.97
N ASP A 107 -4.79 -9.61 14.69
CA ASP A 107 -4.63 -10.72 13.74
C ASP A 107 -4.53 -10.15 12.32
N TRP A 108 -3.35 -9.65 11.95
CA TRP A 108 -3.13 -8.96 10.67
C TRP A 108 -3.35 -9.88 9.47
N ASP A 109 -4.21 -9.49 8.53
CA ASP A 109 -4.40 -10.20 7.27
C ASP A 109 -3.26 -9.92 6.27
N TYR A 110 -2.71 -8.70 6.33
CA TYR A 110 -1.69 -8.23 5.40
C TYR A 110 -0.60 -7.47 6.14
N VAL A 111 0.66 -7.86 5.95
CA VAL A 111 1.81 -7.13 6.50
C VAL A 111 2.79 -6.79 5.40
N SER A 112 3.13 -5.52 5.26
CA SER A 112 4.14 -5.06 4.30
C SER A 112 5.44 -4.66 4.99
N VAL A 113 6.55 -4.86 4.29
CA VAL A 113 7.84 -4.22 4.58
C VAL A 113 8.32 -3.44 3.35
N GLN A 114 9.26 -2.54 3.56
CA GLN A 114 9.93 -1.80 2.49
C GLN A 114 11.35 -1.40 2.89
N GLN A 115 12.14 -1.00 1.90
CA GLN A 115 13.43 -0.35 2.12
C GLN A 115 13.25 1.19 2.25
N SER A 116 14.25 1.86 2.82
CA SER A 116 14.34 3.33 2.76
C SER A 116 14.62 3.79 1.32
N SER A 117 14.10 4.95 0.94
CA SER A 117 14.22 5.43 -0.44
C SER A 117 15.66 5.64 -0.94
N PRO A 118 16.65 6.08 -0.14
CA PRO A 118 18.06 6.13 -0.58
C PRO A 118 18.62 4.78 -1.03
N LEU A 119 18.18 3.69 -0.39
CA LEU A 119 18.70 2.33 -0.55
C LEU A 119 17.78 1.43 -1.39
N SER A 120 16.62 1.95 -1.80
CA SER A 120 15.55 1.15 -2.43
C SER A 120 15.98 0.45 -3.72
N GLY A 121 16.92 1.01 -4.48
CA GLY A 121 17.54 0.40 -5.66
C GLY A 121 18.98 -0.08 -5.45
N GLN A 122 19.38 -0.38 -4.21
CA GLN A 122 20.73 -0.86 -3.86
C GLN A 122 20.63 -2.30 -3.32
N PRO A 123 20.91 -3.35 -4.12
CA PRO A 123 20.63 -4.74 -3.77
C PRO A 123 21.38 -5.23 -2.53
N GLU A 124 22.60 -4.77 -2.30
CA GLU A 124 23.39 -5.10 -1.11
C GLU A 124 22.74 -4.65 0.20
N SER A 125 21.87 -3.64 0.16
CA SER A 125 21.15 -3.15 1.35
C SER A 125 20.04 -4.09 1.83
N TYR A 126 19.71 -5.12 1.03
CA TYR A 126 18.66 -6.10 1.32
C TYR A 126 19.18 -7.34 2.05
N VAL A 127 20.48 -7.40 2.38
CA VAL A 127 21.10 -8.57 3.05
C VAL A 127 20.42 -8.96 4.37
N LEU A 128 19.79 -8.00 5.06
CA LEU A 128 19.06 -8.22 6.31
C LEU A 128 17.54 -8.41 6.12
N LEU A 129 17.03 -8.37 4.89
CA LEU A 129 15.61 -8.62 4.61
C LEU A 129 15.14 -10.02 5.07
N PRO A 130 15.92 -11.12 4.91
CA PRO A 130 15.49 -12.43 5.40
C PRO A 130 15.23 -12.46 6.91
N GLU A 131 16.04 -11.74 7.70
CA GLU A 131 15.87 -11.67 9.15
C GLU A 131 14.62 -10.89 9.54
N LEU A 132 14.39 -9.73 8.91
CA LEU A 132 13.18 -8.94 9.14
C LEU A 132 11.91 -9.75 8.79
N VAL A 133 11.89 -10.39 7.63
CA VAL A 133 10.73 -11.18 7.18
C VAL A 133 10.52 -12.41 8.05
N GLY A 134 11.60 -13.11 8.43
CA GLY A 134 11.54 -14.25 9.35
C GLY A 134 10.97 -13.87 10.71
N PHE A 135 11.40 -12.73 11.25
CA PHE A 135 10.90 -12.21 12.52
C PHE A 135 9.39 -11.91 12.47
N VAL A 136 8.93 -11.23 11.41
CA VAL A 136 7.53 -10.87 11.20
C VAL A 136 6.66 -12.12 11.02
N ARG A 137 7.06 -13.05 10.14
CA ARG A 137 6.32 -14.29 9.89
C ARG A 137 6.10 -15.15 11.13
N ALA A 138 7.04 -15.15 12.06
CA ALA A 138 6.91 -15.92 13.31
C ALA A 138 5.87 -15.34 14.29
N ARG A 139 5.28 -14.17 13.98
CA ARG A 139 4.44 -13.39 14.91
C ARG A 139 3.10 -12.95 14.33
N ILE A 140 2.81 -13.32 13.09
CA ILE A 140 1.54 -13.02 12.42
C ILE A 140 0.78 -14.32 12.17
N PRO A 141 -0.55 -14.26 11.92
CA PRO A 141 -1.33 -15.43 11.54
C PRO A 141 -0.70 -16.21 10.37
N GLU A 142 -0.88 -17.53 10.34
CA GLU A 142 -0.28 -18.40 9.30
C GLU A 142 -0.80 -18.08 7.89
N ASP A 143 -2.04 -17.64 7.80
CA ASP A 143 -2.73 -17.22 6.58
C ASP A 143 -2.51 -15.75 6.21
N ALA A 144 -1.79 -14.98 7.06
CA ALA A 144 -1.45 -13.60 6.78
C ALA A 144 -0.52 -13.48 5.55
N VAL A 145 -0.81 -12.51 4.69
CA VAL A 145 -0.05 -12.27 3.47
C VAL A 145 1.10 -11.30 3.75
N MET A 146 2.33 -11.81 3.64
CA MET A 146 3.53 -10.98 3.66
C MET A 146 3.75 -10.30 2.30
N MET A 147 3.95 -8.99 2.31
CA MET A 147 4.03 -8.15 1.10
C MET A 147 5.28 -7.28 1.10
N PHE A 148 5.70 -6.83 -0.09
CA PHE A 148 6.74 -5.82 -0.22
C PHE A 148 6.22 -4.58 -0.95
N HIS A 149 6.41 -3.41 -0.35
CA HIS A 149 6.02 -2.14 -0.96
C HIS A 149 7.16 -1.58 -1.83
N GLN A 150 7.02 -1.71 -3.16
CA GLN A 150 7.96 -1.14 -4.13
C GLN A 150 7.73 0.37 -4.22
N THR A 151 8.66 1.15 -3.67
CA THR A 151 8.60 2.61 -3.62
C THR A 151 8.98 3.27 -4.95
N TRP A 152 8.88 4.59 -5.03
CA TRP A 152 9.10 5.40 -6.24
C TRP A 152 10.47 6.07 -6.31
N ALA A 153 10.88 6.42 -7.52
CA ALA A 153 12.00 7.31 -7.78
C ALA A 153 11.67 8.76 -7.44
N TYR A 154 12.68 9.53 -7.08
CA TYR A 154 12.59 10.97 -6.77
C TYR A 154 12.16 11.82 -7.98
N SER A 155 11.83 13.10 -7.75
CA SER A 155 11.63 14.06 -8.85
C SER A 155 12.93 14.24 -9.65
N GLU A 156 12.83 14.71 -10.90
CA GLU A 156 14.02 14.93 -11.75
C GLU A 156 14.99 15.95 -11.13
N ASP A 157 14.46 16.98 -10.48
CA ASP A 157 15.21 18.09 -9.87
C ASP A 157 15.50 17.92 -8.37
N SER A 158 15.26 16.72 -7.83
CA SER A 158 15.37 16.46 -6.39
C SER A 158 16.75 16.85 -5.84
N SER A 159 16.73 17.67 -4.78
CA SER A 159 17.94 18.08 -4.07
C SER A 159 18.41 17.05 -3.03
N HIS A 160 17.68 15.95 -2.85
CA HIS A 160 17.97 14.93 -1.86
C HIS A 160 19.40 14.40 -2.02
N LYS A 161 20.22 14.47 -0.97
CA LYS A 161 21.66 14.16 -1.04
C LYS A 161 21.95 12.78 -1.58
N ALA A 162 21.18 11.78 -1.17
CA ALA A 162 21.36 10.39 -1.62
C ALA A 162 20.92 10.13 -3.08
N TYR A 163 20.36 11.12 -3.78
CA TYR A 163 20.01 10.93 -5.19
C TYR A 163 21.25 10.72 -6.08
N VAL A 164 22.42 11.13 -5.59
CA VAL A 164 23.72 10.83 -6.20
C VAL A 164 24.00 9.33 -6.34
N ASN A 165 23.36 8.47 -5.52
CA ASN A 165 23.45 7.01 -5.67
C ASN A 165 22.91 6.53 -7.02
N TYR A 166 22.11 7.36 -7.68
CA TYR A 166 21.45 7.10 -8.96
C TYR A 166 21.81 8.17 -9.99
N ASP A 167 22.99 8.80 -9.85
CA ASP A 167 23.49 9.88 -10.72
C ASP A 167 22.55 11.09 -10.83
N ARG A 168 21.63 11.27 -9.86
CA ARG A 168 20.53 12.24 -9.93
C ARG A 168 19.64 12.05 -11.17
N ASP A 169 19.46 10.80 -11.60
CA ASP A 169 18.61 10.43 -12.73
C ASP A 169 17.39 9.62 -12.26
N GLN A 170 16.20 10.12 -12.58
CA GLN A 170 14.93 9.54 -12.15
C GLN A 170 14.73 8.14 -12.74
N MET A 171 15.08 7.95 -14.00
CA MET A 171 14.90 6.69 -14.70
C MET A 171 15.92 5.66 -14.23
N LYS A 172 17.16 6.07 -13.95
CA LYS A 172 18.18 5.22 -13.32
C LYS A 172 17.71 4.74 -11.95
N MET A 173 17.18 5.64 -11.12
CA MET A 173 16.62 5.28 -9.82
C MET A 173 15.42 4.34 -9.95
N TYR A 174 14.47 4.65 -10.83
CA TYR A 174 13.30 3.79 -11.06
C TYR A 174 13.69 2.38 -11.49
N ASN A 175 14.56 2.26 -12.49
CA ASN A 175 15.02 0.96 -12.98
C ASN A 175 15.75 0.18 -11.87
N ALA A 176 16.65 0.84 -11.14
CA ALA A 176 17.39 0.22 -10.04
C ALA A 176 16.46 -0.31 -8.95
N ILE A 177 15.40 0.44 -8.58
CA ILE A 177 14.38 -0.01 -7.61
C ILE A 177 13.66 -1.25 -8.13
N VAL A 178 13.15 -1.21 -9.36
CA VAL A 178 12.39 -2.31 -9.95
C VAL A 178 13.23 -3.58 -10.06
N GLU A 179 14.46 -3.45 -10.54
CA GLU A 179 15.41 -4.56 -10.70
C GLU A 179 15.81 -5.14 -9.34
N THR A 180 16.12 -4.28 -8.36
CA THR A 180 16.48 -4.72 -7.01
C THR A 180 15.33 -5.47 -6.34
N VAL A 181 14.11 -4.91 -6.39
CA VAL A 181 12.93 -5.55 -5.81
C VAL A 181 12.63 -6.88 -6.50
N ALA A 182 12.70 -6.94 -7.83
CA ALA A 182 12.48 -8.17 -8.58
C ALA A 182 13.53 -9.26 -8.29
N ALA A 183 14.78 -8.87 -7.97
CA ALA A 183 15.85 -9.79 -7.66
C ALA A 183 15.81 -10.27 -6.19
N GLU A 184 15.65 -9.35 -5.22
CA GLU A 184 15.88 -9.64 -3.80
C GLU A 184 14.63 -10.12 -3.06
N VAL A 185 13.45 -9.60 -3.37
CA VAL A 185 12.22 -9.88 -2.61
C VAL A 185 11.73 -11.33 -2.76
N PRO A 186 11.78 -11.97 -3.95
CA PRO A 186 11.40 -13.38 -4.07
C PRO A 186 12.27 -14.33 -3.25
N LYS A 187 13.54 -13.96 -2.96
CA LYS A 187 14.48 -14.80 -2.18
C LYS A 187 14.02 -15.02 -0.74
N VAL A 188 13.19 -14.13 -0.20
CA VAL A 188 12.60 -14.25 1.14
C VAL A 188 11.18 -14.81 1.11
N GLY A 189 10.74 -15.33 -0.04
CA GLY A 189 9.43 -15.95 -0.21
C GLY A 189 8.26 -14.98 -0.19
N ILE A 190 8.47 -13.69 -0.44
CA ILE A 190 7.39 -12.73 -0.63
C ILE A 190 6.96 -12.78 -2.11
N GLY A 191 5.72 -13.20 -2.36
CA GLY A 191 5.15 -13.27 -3.71
C GLY A 191 4.37 -12.02 -4.12
N LEU A 192 3.90 -11.22 -3.16
CA LEU A 192 3.10 -10.02 -3.42
C LEU A 192 3.97 -8.76 -3.30
N VAL A 193 4.18 -8.10 -4.43
CA VAL A 193 4.85 -6.79 -4.52
C VAL A 193 3.83 -5.74 -4.93
N ILE A 194 3.75 -4.64 -4.17
CA ILE A 194 2.85 -3.51 -4.44
C ILE A 194 3.63 -2.49 -5.30
N PRO A 195 3.32 -2.32 -6.60
CA PRO A 195 4.18 -1.60 -7.54
C PRO A 195 3.93 -0.08 -7.54
N SER A 196 3.92 0.55 -6.36
CA SER A 196 3.68 2.00 -6.22
C SER A 196 4.69 2.83 -7.03
N GLY A 197 5.95 2.40 -7.07
CA GLY A 197 6.98 3.02 -7.89
C GLY A 197 6.63 3.10 -9.37
N THR A 198 6.19 1.97 -9.93
CA THR A 198 5.71 1.92 -11.32
C THR A 198 4.41 2.71 -11.52
N ALA A 199 3.51 2.76 -10.54
CA ALA A 199 2.30 3.58 -10.63
C ALA A 199 2.59 5.08 -10.71
N ILE A 200 3.52 5.56 -9.88
CA ILE A 200 4.00 6.96 -9.95
C ILE A 200 4.68 7.22 -11.30
N GLN A 201 5.53 6.31 -11.76
CA GLN A 201 6.21 6.48 -13.05
C GLN A 201 5.25 6.42 -14.25
N ASN A 202 4.16 5.64 -14.16
CA ASN A 202 3.06 5.68 -15.14
C ASN A 202 2.38 7.05 -15.13
N ALA A 203 2.02 7.55 -13.96
CA ALA A 203 1.31 8.82 -13.81
C ALA A 203 2.15 10.02 -14.29
N ARG A 204 3.48 9.98 -14.14
CA ARG A 204 4.42 10.98 -14.68
C ARG A 204 4.36 11.12 -16.21
N THR A 205 3.80 10.14 -16.93
CA THR A 205 3.60 10.20 -18.38
C THR A 205 2.31 10.90 -18.81
N SER A 206 1.51 11.36 -17.84
CA SER A 206 0.17 11.93 -18.05
C SER A 206 0.17 13.46 -17.92
N HIS A 207 -1.02 14.05 -18.02
CA HIS A 207 -1.23 15.48 -17.76
C HIS A 207 -1.10 15.88 -16.27
N LEU A 208 -0.92 14.92 -15.35
CA LEU A 208 -0.69 15.21 -13.93
C LEU A 208 0.71 15.83 -13.67
N GLY A 209 1.60 15.82 -14.67
CA GLY A 209 2.93 16.39 -14.58
C GLY A 209 4.02 15.37 -14.29
N THR A 210 5.28 15.79 -14.45
CA THR A 210 6.47 14.94 -14.27
C THR A 210 6.95 14.87 -12.82
N ASP A 211 6.53 15.83 -11.99
CA ASP A 211 6.73 15.79 -10.55
C ASP A 211 5.40 15.50 -9.84
N LEU A 212 5.40 14.40 -9.09
CA LEU A 212 4.29 13.96 -8.25
C LEU A 212 4.73 13.91 -6.79
N THR A 213 5.75 14.70 -6.45
CA THR A 213 6.30 14.84 -5.10
C THR A 213 6.00 16.23 -4.54
N ARG A 214 6.10 16.40 -3.22
CA ARG A 214 5.92 17.69 -2.53
C ARG A 214 7.23 18.38 -2.17
N ASP A 215 8.32 17.63 -2.17
CA ASP A 215 9.65 18.06 -1.71
C ASP A 215 10.79 17.36 -2.48
N GLY A 216 10.48 16.84 -3.67
CA GLY A 216 11.41 16.13 -4.53
C GLY A 216 11.50 14.63 -4.25
N TYR A 217 10.83 14.09 -3.23
CA TYR A 217 10.88 12.65 -2.94
C TYR A 217 9.63 12.07 -2.24
N HIS A 218 9.00 12.78 -1.31
CA HIS A 218 7.72 12.35 -0.76
C HIS A 218 6.55 12.75 -1.68
N LEU A 219 5.49 11.96 -1.71
CA LEU A 219 4.39 12.17 -2.65
C LEU A 219 3.63 13.48 -2.42
N SER A 220 3.22 14.08 -3.53
CA SER A 220 2.33 15.23 -3.58
C SER A 220 0.98 14.90 -2.95
N ARG A 221 0.36 15.93 -2.36
CA ARG A 221 -1.03 15.86 -1.90
C ARG A 221 -1.91 16.68 -2.85
N PRO A 222 -3.03 16.14 -3.34
CA PRO A 222 -3.51 14.76 -3.13
C PRO A 222 -2.94 13.73 -4.14
N HIS A 223 -2.47 14.15 -5.32
CA HIS A 223 -2.30 13.26 -6.48
C HIS A 223 -1.36 12.07 -6.24
N GLY A 224 -0.14 12.32 -5.76
CA GLY A 224 0.85 11.27 -5.56
C GLY A 224 0.35 10.22 -4.56
N ARG A 225 -0.09 10.66 -3.37
CA ARG A 225 -0.60 9.76 -2.33
C ARG A 225 -1.79 8.92 -2.83
N TYR A 226 -2.71 9.55 -3.56
CA TYR A 226 -3.88 8.84 -4.10
C TYR A 226 -3.49 7.75 -5.12
N ILE A 227 -2.48 7.99 -5.96
CA ILE A 227 -1.95 6.98 -6.90
C ILE A 227 -1.39 5.79 -6.13
N ALA A 228 -0.61 6.03 -5.07
CA ALA A 228 -0.07 4.96 -4.23
C ALA A 228 -1.20 4.15 -3.57
N SER A 229 -2.19 4.81 -2.96
CA SER A 229 -3.33 4.11 -2.35
C SER A 229 -4.18 3.33 -3.37
N CYS A 230 -4.40 3.84 -4.59
CA CYS A 230 -5.06 3.08 -5.67
C CYS A 230 -4.26 1.83 -6.06
N THR A 231 -2.93 1.89 -5.97
CA THR A 231 -2.05 0.77 -6.30
C THR A 231 -2.13 -0.30 -5.21
N TRP A 232 -2.16 0.11 -3.95
CA TRP A 232 -2.44 -0.77 -2.82
C TRP A 232 -3.81 -1.43 -2.94
N LEU A 233 -4.85 -0.67 -3.31
CA LEU A 233 -6.20 -1.19 -3.48
C LEU A 233 -6.24 -2.42 -4.40
N GLU A 234 -5.62 -2.31 -5.58
CA GLU A 234 -5.64 -3.40 -6.55
C GLU A 234 -4.64 -4.52 -6.23
N ALA A 235 -3.42 -4.16 -5.83
CA ALA A 235 -2.36 -5.16 -5.62
C ALA A 235 -2.67 -6.06 -4.42
N VAL A 236 -3.28 -5.51 -3.36
CA VAL A 236 -3.54 -6.23 -2.11
C VAL A 236 -4.91 -6.90 -2.13
N PHE A 237 -5.95 -6.21 -2.58
CA PHE A 237 -7.34 -6.67 -2.46
C PHE A 237 -7.94 -7.14 -3.78
N GLY A 238 -7.21 -7.04 -4.90
CA GLY A 238 -7.70 -7.42 -6.23
C GLY A 238 -8.80 -6.50 -6.78
N ILE A 239 -9.05 -5.35 -6.13
CA ILE A 239 -10.09 -4.41 -6.50
C ILE A 239 -9.56 -3.43 -7.55
N ASN A 240 -10.21 -3.37 -8.70
CA ASN A 240 -9.84 -2.44 -9.76
C ASN A 240 -10.17 -0.99 -9.34
N PRO A 241 -9.19 -0.07 -9.25
CA PRO A 241 -9.41 1.29 -8.81
C PRO A 241 -10.11 2.11 -9.90
N VAL A 242 -10.06 1.69 -11.17
CA VAL A 242 -10.71 2.38 -12.29
C VAL A 242 -12.22 2.17 -12.20
N GLY A 243 -12.89 3.04 -11.46
CA GLY A 243 -14.30 2.85 -11.17
C GLY A 243 -14.68 3.51 -9.88
N ASN A 244 -13.78 3.35 -8.91
CA ASN A 244 -13.99 3.67 -7.52
C ASN A 244 -14.51 5.11 -7.34
N ALA A 245 -15.57 5.22 -6.55
CA ALA A 245 -16.30 6.46 -6.33
C ALA A 245 -15.56 7.45 -5.41
N TYR A 246 -14.61 6.97 -4.61
CA TYR A 246 -13.77 7.83 -3.78
C TYR A 246 -12.76 8.58 -4.65
N CYS A 247 -12.86 9.91 -4.63
CA CYS A 247 -11.95 10.84 -5.28
C CYS A 247 -11.59 11.91 -4.22
N PRO A 248 -10.29 12.13 -3.93
CA PRO A 248 -9.88 13.08 -2.89
C PRO A 248 -10.37 14.50 -3.17
N GLU A 249 -10.63 15.24 -2.10
CA GLU A 249 -10.91 16.66 -2.19
C GLU A 249 -9.74 17.38 -2.89
N GLY A 250 -10.08 18.32 -3.79
CA GLY A 250 -9.09 19.04 -4.59
C GLY A 250 -8.66 18.34 -5.89
N MET A 251 -9.09 17.10 -6.15
CA MET A 251 -8.91 16.45 -7.45
C MET A 251 -10.18 16.55 -8.30
N THR A 252 -10.01 16.83 -9.59
CA THR A 252 -11.08 16.64 -10.57
C THR A 252 -11.30 15.15 -10.84
N LEU A 253 -12.50 14.79 -11.29
CA LEU A 253 -12.80 13.41 -11.72
C LEU A 253 -11.83 12.91 -12.81
N LYS A 254 -11.36 13.78 -13.69
CA LYS A 254 -10.39 13.45 -14.74
C LYS A 254 -9.04 13.04 -14.14
N GLU A 255 -8.56 13.78 -13.15
CA GLU A 255 -7.31 13.48 -12.45
C GLU A 255 -7.42 12.19 -11.64
N CYS A 256 -8.53 11.99 -10.92
CA CYS A 256 -8.80 10.74 -10.20
C CYS A 256 -8.80 9.54 -11.16
N ARG A 257 -9.50 9.64 -12.31
CA ARG A 257 -9.49 8.58 -13.33
C ARG A 257 -8.11 8.33 -13.91
N THR A 258 -7.26 9.34 -13.97
CA THR A 258 -5.89 9.23 -14.49
C THR A 258 -4.99 8.51 -13.48
N ALA A 259 -5.10 8.88 -12.21
CA ALA A 259 -4.43 8.20 -11.10
C ALA A 259 -4.83 6.72 -10.99
N GLN A 260 -6.14 6.43 -11.02
CA GLN A 260 -6.67 5.06 -11.01
C GLN A 260 -6.13 4.23 -12.19
N LYS A 261 -6.10 4.78 -13.41
CA LYS A 261 -5.52 4.10 -14.58
C LYS A 261 -4.01 3.86 -14.44
N ALA A 262 -3.27 4.79 -13.84
CA ALA A 262 -1.84 4.66 -13.61
C ALA A 262 -1.52 3.49 -12.65
N ALA A 263 -2.27 3.42 -11.55
CA ALA A 263 -2.23 2.31 -10.59
C ALA A 263 -2.59 0.98 -11.26
N HIS A 264 -3.72 0.91 -11.97
CA HIS A 264 -4.16 -0.31 -12.65
C HIS A 264 -3.12 -0.84 -13.64
N LYS A 265 -2.56 0.03 -14.47
CA LYS A 265 -1.51 -0.38 -15.41
C LYS A 265 -0.23 -0.83 -14.72
N ALA A 266 0.09 -0.28 -13.53
CA ALA A 266 1.23 -0.72 -12.75
C ALA A 266 1.00 -2.13 -12.20
N VAL A 267 -0.17 -2.45 -11.66
CA VAL A 267 -0.47 -3.82 -11.19
C VAL A 267 -0.44 -4.82 -12.35
N ARG A 268 -0.91 -4.44 -13.54
CA ARG A 268 -0.81 -5.29 -14.73
C ARG A 268 0.61 -5.44 -15.28
N LYS A 269 1.48 -4.46 -15.08
CA LYS A 269 2.86 -4.41 -15.61
C LYS A 269 3.81 -3.82 -14.55
N PRO A 270 4.11 -4.55 -13.46
CA PRO A 270 4.72 -4.01 -12.24
C PRO A 270 6.19 -3.61 -12.39
N THR A 271 6.81 -3.96 -13.51
CA THR A 271 8.22 -3.73 -13.82
C THR A 271 8.41 -2.87 -15.08
N LYS A 272 7.32 -2.28 -15.62
CA LYS A 272 7.40 -1.54 -16.89
C LYS A 272 6.43 -0.35 -16.93
N ILE A 273 6.99 0.81 -17.28
CA ILE A 273 6.22 2.04 -17.51
C ILE A 273 5.22 1.84 -18.64
N SER A 274 3.97 2.17 -18.34
CA SER A 274 2.84 2.19 -19.26
C SER A 274 2.32 3.60 -19.39
N ARG A 275 2.43 4.17 -20.61
CA ARG A 275 1.96 5.53 -20.87
C ARG A 275 0.47 5.70 -20.55
N ILE A 276 0.13 6.81 -19.92
CA ILE A 276 -1.24 7.21 -19.59
C ILE A 276 -1.63 8.33 -20.56
N ARG A 277 -2.55 8.00 -21.46
CA ARG A 277 -3.13 8.92 -22.45
C ARG A 277 -4.47 9.43 -21.94
#